data_AF-A0BU33-F1
#
_entry.id   AF-A0BU33-F1
#
_cell.length_a   1.000
_cell.length_b   1.000
_cell.length_c   1.000
_cell.angle_alpha   90.00
_cell.angle_beta   90.00
_cell.angle_gamma   90.00
#
_symmetry.space_group_name_H-M   'P 1'
#
loop_
_entity.id
_entity.type
_entity.pdbx_description
1 polymer ?
#
loop_
_entity_poly.entity_id
_entity_poly.type
_entity_poly.pdbx_seq_one_letter_code
_entity_poly.pdbx_strand_id
1 'polypeptide(L)'
;MSLQNHIFQEAPPKKPLSAYFLFLGDERHEIMKNNPGSKISEITQIAARMWAELDEQRKIEYQKRTGVLQKEYEVKKKEYEVKYGEIKRKSKKKQRQIDHQEHEKSVQKKIKK
;
A
#
# COMPACT_ATOMS: atom_id res chain seq x y z
N MET A 1 -4.65 17.75 -36.88
CA MET A 1 -4.47 16.55 -36.02
C MET A 1 -3.66 16.97 -34.80
N SER A 2 -4.32 17.40 -33.72
CA SER A 2 -3.60 17.73 -32.48
C SER A 2 -3.61 16.48 -31.61
N LEU A 3 -2.48 15.80 -31.56
CA LEU A 3 -2.31 14.62 -30.73
C LEU A 3 -2.43 15.05 -29.28
N GLN A 4 -3.49 14.57 -28.66
CA GLN A 4 -3.78 14.76 -27.26
C GLN A 4 -2.68 14.05 -26.46
N ASN A 5 -1.67 14.81 -26.04
CA ASN A 5 -0.74 14.41 -25.01
C ASN A 5 -1.53 14.25 -23.71
N HIS A 6 -2.21 13.11 -23.59
CA HIS A 6 -2.58 12.56 -22.30
C HIS A 6 -1.25 12.24 -21.61
N ILE A 7 -0.73 13.24 -20.90
CA ILE A 7 0.27 13.04 -19.87
C ILE A 7 -0.42 12.15 -18.85
N PHE A 8 -0.27 10.83 -18.97
CA PHE A 8 -0.44 9.95 -17.82
C PHE A 8 0.62 10.41 -16.83
N GLN A 9 0.23 11.30 -15.91
CA GLN A 9 1.07 11.65 -14.78
C GLN A 9 1.45 10.32 -14.13
N GLU A 10 2.75 10.03 -14.06
CA GLU A 10 3.23 8.87 -13.32
C GLU A 10 2.64 8.94 -11.92
N ALA A 11 2.20 7.82 -11.36
CA ALA A 11 1.62 7.86 -10.03
C ALA A 11 2.73 8.22 -9.01
N PRO A 12 2.42 9.02 -7.97
CA PRO A 12 3.38 9.32 -6.92
C PRO A 12 3.89 8.01 -6.30
N PRO A 13 5.20 7.91 -5.99
CA PRO A 13 5.76 6.69 -5.45
C PRO A 13 5.04 6.28 -4.16
N LYS A 14 4.81 4.98 -4.01
CA LYS A 14 4.16 4.40 -2.82
C LYS A 14 5.19 4.24 -1.71
N LYS A 15 4.77 4.49 -0.47
CA LYS A 15 5.60 4.21 0.71
C LYS A 15 5.95 2.72 0.76
N PRO A 16 7.17 2.36 1.19
CA PRO A 16 7.54 0.98 1.37
C PRO A 16 6.73 0.33 2.50
N LEU A 17 6.65 -0.98 2.47
CA LEU A 17 6.06 -1.78 3.53
C LEU A 17 7.02 -1.87 4.73
N SER A 18 6.47 -1.97 5.94
CA SER A 18 7.27 -2.25 7.14
C SER A 18 7.81 -3.68 7.13
N ALA A 19 8.78 -3.97 7.99
CA ALA A 19 9.40 -5.29 8.11
C ALA A 19 8.37 -6.41 8.31
N TYR A 20 7.39 -6.20 9.19
CA TYR A 20 6.28 -7.14 9.41
C TYR A 20 5.42 -7.35 8.16
N PHE A 21 5.11 -6.30 7.41
CA PHE A 21 4.28 -6.44 6.20
C PHE A 21 5.04 -7.11 5.04
N LEU A 22 6.37 -6.97 4.98
CA LEU A 22 7.19 -7.76 4.07
C LEU A 22 7.13 -9.24 4.43
N PHE A 23 7.37 -9.56 5.70
CA PHE A 23 7.23 -10.92 6.22
C PHE A 23 5.84 -11.52 5.96
N LEU A 24 4.77 -10.77 6.25
CA LEU A 24 3.41 -11.21 5.98
C LEU A 24 3.19 -11.48 4.49
N GLY A 25 3.78 -10.67 3.59
CA GLY A 25 3.70 -10.90 2.15
C GLY A 25 4.34 -12.22 1.73
N ASP A 26 5.50 -12.53 2.29
CA ASP A 26 6.27 -13.74 1.99
C ASP A 26 5.58 -15.00 2.56
N GLU A 27 5.11 -14.94 3.81
CA GLU A 27 4.58 -16.11 4.53
C GLU A 27 3.09 -16.37 4.30
N ARG A 28 2.30 -15.34 3.94
CA ARG A 28 0.83 -15.47 3.88
C ARG A 28 0.37 -16.61 2.98
N HIS A 29 1.05 -16.83 1.85
CA HIS A 29 0.69 -17.90 0.93
C HIS A 29 0.87 -19.29 1.57
N GLU A 30 1.96 -19.49 2.30
CA GLU A 30 2.23 -20.73 3.03
C GLU A 30 1.24 -20.94 4.18
N ILE A 31 0.98 -19.88 4.96
CA ILE A 31 -0.02 -19.94 6.05
C ILE A 31 -1.41 -20.30 5.48
N MET A 32 -1.81 -19.72 4.34
CA MET A 32 -3.07 -20.05 3.68
C MET A 32 -3.11 -21.49 3.16
N LYS A 33 -2.00 -21.99 2.62
CA LYS A 33 -1.90 -23.39 2.15
C LYS A 33 -2.08 -24.38 3.31
N ASN A 34 -1.50 -24.06 4.47
CA ASN A 34 -1.59 -24.89 5.67
C ASN A 34 -2.93 -24.72 6.41
N ASN A 35 -3.69 -23.66 6.12
CA ASN A 35 -4.98 -23.37 6.74
C ASN A 35 -6.06 -23.12 5.65
N PRO A 36 -6.41 -24.14 4.85
CA PRO A 36 -7.40 -23.99 3.80
C PRO A 36 -8.77 -23.67 4.42
N GLY A 37 -9.46 -22.67 3.86
CA GLY A 37 -10.80 -22.26 4.32
C GLY A 37 -10.80 -21.29 5.51
N SER A 38 -9.64 -20.99 6.12
CA SER A 38 -9.54 -19.98 7.16
C SER A 38 -9.80 -18.57 6.64
N LYS A 39 -10.36 -17.73 7.50
CA LYS A 39 -10.63 -16.33 7.17
C LYS A 39 -9.32 -15.55 7.12
N ILE A 40 -9.27 -14.52 6.28
CA ILE A 40 -8.09 -13.64 6.16
C ILE A 40 -7.69 -13.06 7.53
N SER A 41 -8.66 -12.76 8.40
CA SER A 41 -8.42 -12.29 9.77
C SER A 41 -7.63 -13.29 10.61
N GLU A 42 -7.93 -14.59 10.48
CA GLU A 42 -7.24 -15.67 11.20
C GLU A 42 -5.82 -15.83 10.67
N ILE A 43 -5.66 -15.81 9.33
CA ILE A 43 -4.33 -15.84 8.68
C ILE A 43 -3.44 -14.70 9.18
N THR A 44 -3.99 -13.48 9.30
CA THR A 44 -3.23 -12.35 9.83
C THR A 44 -2.89 -12.48 11.31
N GLN A 45 -3.74 -13.14 12.11
CA GLN A 45 -3.43 -13.41 13.52
C GLN A 45 -2.33 -14.47 13.66
N ILE A 46 -2.36 -15.53 12.84
CA ILE A 46 -1.32 -16.55 12.81
C ILE A 46 0.03 -15.92 12.43
N ALA A 47 0.06 -15.12 11.36
CA ALA A 47 1.27 -14.41 10.95
C ALA A 47 1.80 -13.46 12.03
N ALA A 48 0.93 -12.77 12.77
CA ALA A 48 1.34 -11.91 13.87
C ALA A 48 2.03 -12.69 15.01
N ARG A 49 1.53 -13.90 15.32
CA ARG A 49 2.16 -14.80 16.30
C ARG A 49 3.50 -15.32 15.79
N MET A 50 3.55 -15.80 14.55
CA MET A 50 4.79 -16.25 13.93
C MET A 50 5.85 -15.14 13.92
N TRP A 51 5.46 -13.90 13.63
CA TRP A 51 6.38 -12.76 13.70
C TRP A 51 6.87 -12.49 15.12
N ALA A 52 6.02 -12.65 16.15
CA ALA A 52 6.44 -12.48 17.54
C ALA A 52 7.51 -13.53 17.92
N GLU A 53 7.31 -14.78 17.50
CA GLU A 53 8.20 -15.92 17.74
C GLU A 53 9.41 -15.98 16.80
N LEU A 54 9.42 -15.20 15.72
CA LEU A 54 10.50 -15.18 14.74
C LEU A 54 11.83 -14.74 15.37
N ASP A 55 12.92 -15.42 14.97
CA ASP A 55 14.27 -15.11 15.41
C ASP A 55 14.65 -13.65 15.15
N GLU A 56 15.41 -13.07 16.08
CA GLU A 56 15.89 -11.69 15.97
C GLU A 56 16.72 -11.47 14.69
N GLN A 57 17.52 -12.47 14.28
CA GLN A 57 18.30 -12.39 13.04
C GLN A 57 17.42 -12.25 11.79
N ARG A 58 16.32 -13.00 11.74
CA ARG A 58 15.34 -12.93 10.64
C ARG A 58 14.58 -11.61 10.68
N LYS A 59 14.18 -11.13 11.87
CA LYS A 59 13.58 -9.80 12.05
C LYS A 59 14.51 -8.69 11.54
N ILE A 60 15.80 -8.74 11.88
CA ILE A 60 16.83 -7.81 11.40
C ILE A 60 16.96 -7.86 9.87
N GLU A 61 16.90 -9.05 9.27
CA GLU A 61 16.93 -9.18 7.81
C GLU A 61 15.77 -8.42 7.15
N TYR A 62 14.54 -8.59 7.65
CA TYR A 62 13.37 -7.86 7.16
C TYR A 62 13.48 -6.35 7.42
N GLN A 63 14.02 -5.93 8.56
CA GLN A 63 14.28 -4.50 8.83
C GLN A 63 15.30 -3.91 7.86
N LYS A 64 16.37 -4.64 7.52
CA LYS A 64 17.36 -4.23 6.51
C LYS A 64 16.71 -4.10 5.14
N ARG A 65 15.89 -5.08 4.73
CA ARG A 65 15.12 -5.02 3.46
C ARG A 65 14.20 -3.80 3.42
N THR A 66 13.46 -3.52 4.49
CA THR A 66 12.66 -2.30 4.62
C THR A 66 13.52 -1.04 4.49
N GLY A 67 14.69 -1.01 5.12
CA GLY A 67 15.63 0.11 5.02
C GLY A 67 16.11 0.38 3.60
N VAL A 68 16.37 -0.66 2.81
CA VAL A 68 16.72 -0.53 1.37
C VAL A 68 15.55 0.05 0.59
N LEU A 69 14.33 -0.51 0.76
CA LEU A 69 13.13 -0.02 0.09
C LEU A 69 12.79 1.43 0.46
N GLN A 70 13.08 1.84 1.70
CA GLN A 70 12.91 3.22 2.15
C GLN A 70 13.87 4.18 1.44
N LYS A 71 15.14 3.79 1.26
CA LYS A 71 16.09 4.59 0.49
C LYS A 71 15.68 4.72 -0.97
N GLU A 72 15.25 3.63 -1.61
CA GLU A 72 14.74 3.67 -2.98
C GLU A 72 13.49 4.55 -3.10
N TYR A 73 12.58 4.46 -2.13
CA TYR A 73 11.40 5.30 -2.06
C TYR A 73 11.76 6.79 -1.97
N GLU A 74 12.76 7.15 -1.16
CA GLU A 74 13.20 8.53 -1.00
C GLU A 74 13.83 9.10 -2.28
N VAL A 75 14.60 8.30 -3.01
CA VAL A 75 15.14 8.70 -4.32
C VAL A 75 14.00 8.94 -5.31
N LYS A 76 13.11 7.95 -5.49
CA LYS A 76 11.94 8.06 -6.38
C LYS A 76 11.02 9.22 -6.00
N LYS A 77 10.87 9.48 -4.70
CA LYS A 77 10.09 10.61 -4.19
C LYS A 77 10.71 11.95 -4.60
N LYS A 78 12.02 12.10 -4.45
CA LYS A 78 12.72 13.33 -4.86
C LYS A 78 12.60 13.55 -6.37
N GLU A 79 12.82 12.51 -7.17
CA GLU A 79 12.66 12.56 -8.63
C GLU A 79 11.24 12.96 -9.04
N TYR A 80 10.24 12.35 -8.39
CA TYR A 80 8.84 12.70 -8.60
C TYR A 80 8.55 14.15 -8.22
N GLU A 81 9.06 14.63 -7.09
CA GLU A 81 8.83 16.00 -6.62
C GLU A 81 9.50 17.04 -7.53
N VAL A 82 10.66 16.73 -8.12
CA VAL A 82 11.32 17.56 -9.13
C VAL A 82 10.50 17.62 -10.42
N LYS A 83 9.95 16.48 -10.87
CA LYS A 83 9.25 16.38 -12.17
C LYS A 83 7.79 16.87 -12.12
N TYR A 84 7.10 16.67 -11.00
CA TYR A 84 5.65 16.87 -10.88
C TYR A 84 5.23 17.76 -9.69
N GLY A 85 6.17 18.20 -8.85
CA GLY A 85 5.89 18.99 -7.65
C GLY A 85 5.56 18.14 -6.42
N GLU A 86 5.29 18.82 -5.30
CA GLU A 86 5.15 18.17 -3.98
C GLU A 86 4.06 17.10 -3.91
N ILE A 87 4.39 15.96 -3.28
CA ILE A 87 3.41 14.91 -2.98
C ILE A 87 2.49 15.36 -1.84
N LYS A 88 1.36 15.99 -2.18
CA LYS A 88 0.30 16.33 -1.22
C LYS A 88 -0.44 15.08 -0.75
N ARG A 89 -0.06 14.54 0.41
CA ARG A 89 -0.74 13.40 1.04
C ARG A 89 -2.08 13.86 1.62
N LYS A 90 -3.20 13.46 0.99
CA LYS A 90 -4.53 13.58 1.61
C LYS A 90 -4.61 12.59 2.78
N SER A 91 -5.11 13.03 3.94
CA SER A 91 -5.29 12.13 5.08
C SER A 91 -6.31 11.04 4.73
N LYS A 92 -6.10 9.82 5.24
CA LYS A 92 -6.97 8.65 4.99
C LYS A 92 -8.44 8.92 5.35
N LYS A 93 -8.68 9.80 6.34
CA LYS A 93 -10.01 10.28 6.76
C LYS A 93 -10.64 11.21 5.71
N LYS A 94 -9.87 12.14 5.15
CA LYS A 94 -10.32 13.09 4.12
C LYS A 94 -10.56 12.39 2.78
N GLN A 95 -9.72 11.42 2.41
CA GLN A 95 -9.93 10.61 1.20
C GLN A 95 -11.21 9.77 1.28
N ARG A 96 -11.41 9.03 2.39
CA ARG A 96 -12.66 8.26 2.62
C ARG A 96 -13.92 9.12 2.57
N GLN A 97 -13.87 10.35 3.08
CA GLN A 97 -15.00 11.28 3.01
C GLN A 97 -15.27 11.75 1.58
N ILE A 98 -14.22 12.03 0.80
CA ILE A 98 -14.35 12.40 -0.62
C ILE A 98 -14.95 11.24 -1.41
N ASP A 99 -14.41 10.02 -1.25
CA ASP A 99 -14.88 8.83 -1.95
C ASP A 99 -16.35 8.53 -1.62
N HIS A 100 -16.74 8.66 -0.35
CA HIS A 100 -18.13 8.51 0.09
C HIS A 100 -19.04 9.60 -0.51
N GLN A 101 -18.58 10.85 -0.55
CA GLN A 101 -19.35 11.98 -1.07
C GLN A 101 -19.49 11.94 -2.61
N GLU A 102 -18.49 11.44 -3.33
CA GLU A 102 -18.54 11.20 -4.77
C GLU A 102 -19.47 10.03 -5.11
N HIS A 103 -19.42 8.94 -4.32
CA HIS A 103 -20.34 7.82 -4.46
C HIS A 103 -21.80 8.30 -4.30
N GLU A 104 -22.10 9.04 -3.23
CA GLU A 104 -23.43 9.64 -2.98
C GLU A 104 -23.91 10.55 -4.11
N LYS A 105 -23.04 11.45 -4.61
CA LYS A 105 -23.38 12.32 -5.75
C LYS A 105 -23.66 11.53 -7.03
N SER A 106 -22.93 10.44 -7.27
CA SER A 106 -23.14 9.57 -8.43
C SER A 106 -24.49 8.84 -8.36
N VAL A 107 -24.87 8.40 -7.16
CA VAL A 107 -26.16 7.74 -6.90
C VAL A 107 -27.30 8.74 -7.10
N GLN A 108 -27.21 9.95 -6.54
CA GLN A 108 -28.23 10.99 -6.70
C GLN A 108 -28.39 11.46 -8.16
N LYS A 109 -27.30 11.50 -8.94
CA LYS A 109 -27.36 11.85 -10.37
C LYS A 109 -28.02 10.75 -11.22
N LYS A 110 -27.92 9.48 -10.81
CA LYS A 110 -28.63 8.36 -11.45
C LYS A 110 -30.11 8.30 -11.09
N ILE A 111 -30.49 8.78 -9.90
CA ILE A 111 -31.90 8.83 -9.45
C ILE A 111 -32.67 10.00 -10.10
N LYS A 112 -31.97 11.08 -10.48
CA LYS A 112 -32.57 12.27 -11.12
C LYS A 112 -32.58 12.24 -12.66
N LYS A 113 -32.30 11.10 -13.27
CA LYS A 113 -32.34 10.89 -14.73
C LYS A 113 -33.36 9.81 -15.05
#